data_AF-A0A843DHA5-F1
#
_entry.id   AF-A0A843DHA5-F1
#
_cell.length_a   1.000
_cell.length_b   1.000
_cell.length_c   1.000
_cell.angle_alpha   90.00
_cell.angle_beta   90.00
_cell.angle_gamma   90.00
#
_symmetry.space_group_name_H-M   'P 1'
#
loop_
_entity.id
_entity.type
_entity.pdbx_description
1 polymer ?
#
loop_
_entity_poly.entity_id
_entity_poly.type
_entity_poly.pdbx_seq_one_letter_code
_entity_poly.pdbx_strand_id
1 'polypeptide(L)'
;FILPGHVCAVMGYHEYEQFKVPQVVAGFEPEDVLLGLLMLAEQIENGEAKVENAYPRVVSREGNVKAQRLMHEVFTPTDVEWRGFPVIPNSGLMLKPEFEQYDAQKKFDLVYEKVTKKAGCICDQVLRGIADPTDCKLFGKVCTPRVPVGPCMVSHEGACRIWHQYNQRR
;
A
#
# COMPACT_ATOMS: atom_id res chain seq x y z
N PHE A 1 -7.50 1.20 -11.88
CA PHE A 1 -6.82 1.24 -10.57
C PHE A 1 -7.08 2.58 -9.92
N ILE A 2 -7.50 2.57 -8.65
CA ILE A 2 -7.50 3.78 -7.82
C ILE A 2 -6.09 3.93 -7.26
N LEU A 3 -5.41 5.02 -7.60
CA LEU A 3 -4.07 5.31 -7.12
C LEU A 3 -4.12 5.97 -5.73
N PRO A 4 -3.18 5.62 -4.82
CA PRO A 4 -3.19 6.11 -3.44
C PRO A 4 -2.90 7.61 -3.36
N GLY A 5 -3.90 8.40 -2.98
CA GLY A 5 -3.81 9.87 -2.96
C GLY A 5 -2.61 10.43 -2.19
N HIS A 6 -2.35 9.98 -0.96
CA HIS A 6 -1.21 10.49 -0.17
C HIS A 6 0.16 10.07 -0.69
N VAL A 7 0.29 8.89 -1.30
CA VAL A 7 1.54 8.51 -1.98
C VAL A 7 1.74 9.40 -3.20
N CYS A 8 0.70 9.62 -4.00
CA CYS A 8 0.76 10.50 -5.17
C CYS A 8 0.97 11.97 -4.78
N ALA A 9 0.57 12.41 -3.59
CA ALA A 9 0.89 13.74 -3.09
C ALA A 9 2.41 13.95 -2.94
N VAL A 10 3.15 12.88 -2.63
CA VAL A 10 4.62 12.91 -2.51
C VAL A 10 5.27 12.63 -3.86
N MET A 11 4.95 11.51 -4.49
CA MET A 11 5.64 11.02 -5.71
C MET A 11 5.07 11.60 -7.01
N GLY A 12 3.93 12.27 -6.94
CA GLY A 12 3.15 12.60 -8.13
C GLY A 12 2.55 11.34 -8.73
N TYR A 13 2.13 11.44 -9.99
CA TYR A 13 1.61 10.30 -10.74
C TYR A 13 2.33 10.02 -12.06
N HIS A 14 3.38 10.79 -12.38
CA HIS A 14 4.14 10.64 -13.63
C HIS A 14 4.72 9.23 -13.84
N GLU A 15 5.21 8.56 -12.79
CA GLU A 15 5.74 7.19 -12.91
C GLU A 15 4.65 6.16 -13.27
N TYR A 16 3.38 6.44 -12.98
CA TYR A 16 2.28 5.53 -13.30
C TYR A 16 1.88 5.56 -14.79
N GLU A 17 2.26 6.61 -15.54
CA GLU A 17 1.89 6.79 -16.96
C GLU A 17 2.50 5.73 -17.90
N GLN A 18 3.53 5.03 -17.43
CA GLN A 18 4.14 3.92 -18.17
C GLN A 18 3.21 2.69 -18.25
N PHE A 19 2.28 2.53 -17.29
CA PHE A 19 1.38 1.38 -17.25
C PHE A 19 0.15 1.61 -18.13
N LYS A 20 -0.11 0.67 -19.04
CA LYS A 20 -1.26 0.72 -19.98
C LYS A 20 -2.50 0.10 -19.36
N VAL A 21 -2.92 0.64 -18.23
CA VAL A 21 -4.15 0.28 -17.52
C VAL A 21 -4.89 1.55 -17.08
N PRO A 22 -6.24 1.54 -17.03
CA PRO A 22 -7.01 2.68 -16.53
C PRO A 22 -6.62 3.03 -15.09
N GLN A 23 -6.28 4.29 -14.84
CA GLN A 23 -5.74 4.74 -13.56
C GLN A 23 -6.33 6.09 -13.19
N VAL A 24 -6.78 6.24 -11.94
CA VAL A 24 -7.26 7.52 -11.41
C VAL A 24 -6.72 7.72 -10.01
N VAL A 25 -6.03 8.84 -9.78
CA VAL A 25 -5.68 9.28 -8.43
C VAL A 25 -6.93 9.79 -7.74
N ALA A 26 -7.26 9.24 -6.56
CA ALA A 26 -8.40 9.68 -5.76
C ALA A 26 -7.97 10.15 -4.37
N GLY A 27 -8.79 11.03 -3.78
CA GLY A 27 -8.71 11.40 -2.38
C GLY A 27 -9.36 10.37 -1.45
N PHE A 28 -9.71 10.79 -0.24
CA PHE A 28 -10.19 9.91 0.82
C PHE A 28 -11.61 10.26 1.30
N GLU A 29 -12.19 11.35 0.79
CA GLU A 29 -13.61 11.63 1.00
C GLU A 29 -14.45 10.66 0.15
N PRO A 30 -15.65 10.26 0.60
CA PRO A 30 -16.52 9.37 -0.17
C PRO A 30 -16.74 9.85 -1.61
N GLU A 31 -16.89 11.15 -1.82
CA GLU A 31 -17.09 11.76 -3.13
C GLU A 31 -15.86 11.63 -4.03
N ASP A 32 -14.65 11.71 -3.47
CA ASP A 32 -13.41 11.52 -4.24
C ASP A 32 -13.31 10.09 -4.76
N VAL A 33 -13.67 9.11 -3.93
CA VAL A 33 -13.66 7.70 -4.30
C VAL A 33 -14.71 7.43 -5.39
N LEU A 34 -15.92 7.98 -5.23
CA LEU A 34 -16.99 7.83 -6.23
C LEU A 34 -16.61 8.47 -7.56
N LEU A 35 -16.03 9.68 -7.55
CA LEU A 35 -15.54 10.34 -8.77
C LEU A 35 -14.43 9.51 -9.43
N GLY A 36 -13.47 9.00 -8.65
CA GLY A 36 -12.41 8.14 -9.17
C GLY A 36 -12.95 6.87 -9.82
N LEU A 37 -13.98 6.25 -9.24
CA LEU A 37 -14.65 5.08 -9.83
C LEU A 37 -15.40 5.41 -11.12
N LEU A 38 -16.10 6.55 -11.17
CA LEU A 38 -16.78 7.02 -12.38
C LEU A 38 -15.80 7.20 -13.53
N MET A 39 -14.71 7.95 -13.30
CA MET A 39 -13.68 8.21 -14.32
C MET A 39 -13.01 6.91 -14.79
N LEU A 40 -12.78 5.94 -13.88
CA LEU A 40 -12.28 4.62 -14.26
C LEU A 40 -13.27 3.86 -15.15
N ALA A 41 -14.57 3.90 -14.84
CA ALA A 41 -15.60 3.25 -15.64
C ALA A 41 -15.68 3.86 -17.05
N GLU A 42 -15.62 5.18 -17.15
CA GLU A 42 -15.59 5.90 -18.43
C GLU A 42 -14.36 5.54 -19.27
N GLN A 43 -13.17 5.45 -18.66
CA GLN A 43 -11.98 4.99 -19.37
C GLN A 43 -12.15 3.56 -19.92
N ILE A 44 -12.70 2.64 -19.11
CA ILE A 44 -12.93 1.26 -19.53
C ILE A 44 -13.93 1.20 -20.69
N GLU A 45 -15.04 1.93 -20.59
CA GLU A 45 -16.06 2.01 -21.64
C GLU A 45 -15.49 2.55 -22.96
N ASN A 46 -14.63 3.57 -22.87
CA ASN A 46 -14.01 4.20 -24.04
C ASN A 46 -12.75 3.49 -24.54
N GLY A 47 -12.31 2.39 -23.89
CA GLY A 47 -11.09 1.68 -24.25
C GLY A 47 -9.80 2.49 -24.03
N GLU A 48 -9.84 3.46 -23.11
CA GLU A 48 -8.71 4.31 -22.76
C GLU A 48 -7.89 3.72 -21.61
N ALA A 49 -6.58 3.98 -21.61
CA ALA A 49 -5.68 3.59 -20.54
C ALA A 49 -4.72 4.74 -20.24
N LYS A 50 -5.17 5.67 -19.41
CA LYS A 50 -4.43 6.88 -19.02
C LYS A 50 -4.48 7.08 -17.51
N VAL A 51 -3.62 7.94 -17.00
CA VAL A 51 -3.67 8.39 -15.61
C VAL A 51 -4.47 9.69 -15.56
N GLU A 52 -5.53 9.70 -14.75
CA GLU A 52 -6.28 10.92 -14.45
C GLU A 52 -6.22 11.27 -12.96
N ASN A 53 -6.58 12.50 -12.62
CA ASN A 53 -6.45 13.03 -11.27
C ASN A 53 -7.79 13.58 -10.77
N ALA A 54 -8.50 12.78 -9.96
CA ALA A 54 -9.69 13.19 -9.24
C ALA A 54 -9.35 13.92 -7.91
N TYR A 55 -8.06 14.13 -7.60
CA TYR A 55 -7.60 14.79 -6.38
C TYR A 55 -6.66 16.01 -6.64
N PRO A 56 -7.01 16.94 -7.56
CA PRO A 56 -6.10 18.01 -7.99
C PRO A 56 -5.80 19.05 -6.91
N ARG A 57 -6.63 19.12 -5.86
CA ARG A 57 -6.43 20.01 -4.72
C ARG A 57 -5.20 19.65 -3.87
N VAL A 58 -4.67 18.43 -4.01
CA VAL A 58 -3.50 17.93 -3.25
C VAL A 58 -2.43 17.35 -4.17
N VAL A 59 -2.81 16.68 -5.25
CA VAL A 59 -1.88 15.93 -6.10
C VAL A 59 -1.59 16.67 -7.40
N SER A 60 -0.31 16.82 -7.72
CA SER A 60 0.19 17.25 -9.04
C SER A 60 0.84 16.07 -9.77
N ARG A 61 1.11 16.23 -11.06
CA ARG A 61 1.77 15.21 -11.88
C ARG A 61 3.17 14.86 -11.36
N GLU A 62 3.94 15.87 -10.99
CA GLU A 62 5.31 15.75 -10.49
C GLU A 62 5.38 15.45 -8.99
N GLY A 63 4.32 15.73 -8.24
CA GLY A 63 4.28 15.57 -6.78
C GLY A 63 5.12 16.62 -6.04
N ASN A 64 5.60 16.23 -4.85
CA ASN A 64 6.43 17.06 -4.00
C ASN A 64 7.92 16.82 -4.28
N VAL A 65 8.47 17.58 -5.22
CA VAL A 65 9.88 17.50 -5.65
C VAL A 65 10.86 17.69 -4.47
N LYS A 66 10.52 18.53 -3.49
CA LYS A 66 11.38 18.75 -2.31
C LYS A 66 11.46 17.49 -1.44
N ALA A 67 10.32 16.82 -1.21
CA ALA A 67 10.27 15.59 -0.44
C ALA A 67 11.00 14.44 -1.17
N GLN A 68 10.78 14.31 -2.48
CA GLN A 68 11.49 13.33 -3.32
C GLN A 68 13.01 13.53 -3.25
N ARG A 69 13.49 14.78 -3.38
CA ARG A 69 14.93 15.08 -3.28
C ARG A 69 15.52 14.64 -1.94
N LEU A 70 14.84 14.94 -0.82
CA LEU A 70 15.30 14.53 0.51
C LEU A 70 15.30 13.01 0.67
N MET A 71 14.26 12.33 0.17
CA MET A 71 14.20 10.87 0.17
C MET A 71 15.36 10.26 -0.63
N HIS A 72 15.63 10.76 -1.83
CA HIS A 72 16.73 10.30 -2.67
C HIS A 72 18.11 10.74 -2.17
N GLU A 73 18.20 11.76 -1.32
CA GLU A 73 19.44 12.14 -0.65
C GLU A 73 19.83 11.06 0.37
N VAL A 74 18.87 10.62 1.18
CA VAL A 74 19.08 9.76 2.35
C VAL A 74 19.02 8.26 2.02
N PHE A 75 18.18 7.87 1.07
CA PHE A 75 17.87 6.46 0.79
C PHE A 75 18.29 6.04 -0.62
N THR A 76 18.53 4.74 -0.78
CA THR A 76 18.67 4.07 -2.09
C THR A 76 17.67 2.91 -2.19
N PRO A 77 17.13 2.62 -3.38
CA PRO A 77 16.30 1.44 -3.59
C PRO A 77 17.05 0.16 -3.25
N THR A 78 16.31 -0.82 -2.73
CA THR A 78 16.79 -2.18 -2.48
C THR A 78 15.67 -3.18 -2.68
N ASP A 79 16.05 -4.44 -2.92
CA ASP A 79 15.13 -5.57 -2.96
C ASP A 79 14.65 -5.87 -1.54
N VAL A 80 13.32 -6.05 -1.36
CA VAL A 80 12.76 -6.44 -0.07
C VAL A 80 11.69 -7.51 -0.23
N GLU A 81 11.56 -8.35 0.81
CA GLU A 81 10.43 -9.28 0.95
C GLU A 81 9.19 -8.51 1.43
N TRP A 82 8.10 -8.58 0.66
CA TRP A 82 6.79 -8.11 1.10
C TRP A 82 5.94 -9.30 1.54
N ARG A 83 5.23 -9.16 2.67
CA ARG A 83 4.42 -10.26 3.21
C ARG A 83 3.35 -10.69 2.18
N GLY A 84 3.45 -11.92 1.71
CA GLY A 84 2.51 -12.49 0.74
C GLY A 84 2.91 -12.28 -0.72
N PHE A 85 4.07 -11.68 -0.96
CA PHE A 85 4.65 -11.46 -2.29
C PHE A 85 6.04 -12.13 -2.34
N PRO A 86 6.55 -12.43 -3.55
CA PRO A 86 7.97 -12.71 -3.71
C PRO A 86 8.81 -11.48 -3.35
N VAL A 87 10.14 -11.62 -3.33
CA VAL A 87 11.04 -10.46 -3.32
C VAL A 87 10.71 -9.61 -4.55
N ILE A 88 10.37 -8.34 -4.32
CA ILE A 88 10.09 -7.40 -5.41
C ILE A 88 11.35 -6.53 -5.59
N PRO A 89 11.98 -6.54 -6.78
CA PRO A 89 13.18 -5.76 -7.02
C PRO A 89 12.96 -4.27 -6.79
N ASN A 90 13.93 -3.60 -6.16
CA ASN A 90 13.93 -2.15 -5.91
C ASN A 90 12.65 -1.60 -5.24
N SER A 91 11.96 -2.41 -4.44
CA SER A 91 10.66 -2.06 -3.84
C SER A 91 10.75 -1.53 -2.41
N GLY A 92 11.92 -1.59 -1.78
CA GLY A 92 12.18 -0.98 -0.49
C GLY A 92 13.24 0.12 -0.57
N LEU A 93 13.45 0.77 0.57
CA LEU A 93 14.45 1.82 0.73
C LEU A 93 15.40 1.41 1.86
N MET A 94 16.70 1.54 1.61
CA MET A 94 17.74 1.41 2.64
C MET A 94 18.51 2.73 2.78
N LEU A 95 19.04 2.98 3.98
CA LEU A 95 19.90 4.13 4.22
C LEU A 95 21.17 4.01 3.36
N LYS A 96 21.56 5.11 2.72
CA LYS A 96 22.84 5.16 2.02
C LYS A 96 24.02 5.08 2.99
N PRO A 97 25.24 4.71 2.52
CA PRO A 97 26.42 4.58 3.38
C PRO A 97 26.70 5.80 4.25
N GLU A 98 26.47 7.02 3.74
CA GLU A 98 26.72 8.26 4.47
C GLU A 98 25.80 8.44 5.70
N PHE A 99 24.67 7.71 5.72
CA PHE A 99 23.67 7.75 6.79
C PHE A 99 23.66 6.46 7.63
N GLU A 100 24.63 5.56 7.45
CA GLU A 100 24.63 4.25 8.13
C GLU A 100 24.71 4.33 9.66
N GLN A 101 25.24 5.42 10.20
CA GLN A 101 25.25 5.71 11.64
C GLN A 101 23.85 5.76 12.28
N TYR A 102 22.81 5.94 11.45
CA TYR A 102 21.39 5.91 11.86
C TYR A 102 20.72 4.56 11.64
N ASP A 103 21.40 3.60 11.01
CA ASP A 103 20.89 2.25 10.78
C ASP A 103 21.03 1.42 12.06
N ALA A 104 19.90 1.12 12.71
CA ALA A 104 19.88 0.33 13.93
C ALA A 104 20.38 -1.12 13.71
N GLN A 105 20.14 -1.69 12.53
CA GLN A 105 20.60 -3.05 12.23
C GLN A 105 22.13 -3.10 12.23
N LYS A 106 22.77 -2.11 11.61
CA LYS A 106 24.24 -2.00 11.60
C LYS A 106 24.80 -1.60 12.96
N LYS A 107 24.18 -0.61 13.63
CA LYS A 107 24.65 -0.06 14.91
C LYS A 107 24.67 -1.10 16.04
N PHE A 108 23.73 -2.03 16.03
CA PHE A 108 23.55 -3.02 17.10
C PHE A 108 23.82 -4.46 16.64
N ASP A 109 24.41 -4.65 15.45
CA ASP A 109 24.72 -5.95 14.86
C ASP A 109 23.53 -6.93 14.93
N LEU A 110 22.35 -6.45 14.52
CA LEU A 110 21.11 -7.23 14.63
C LEU A 110 21.01 -8.23 13.49
N VAL A 111 20.81 -9.50 13.86
CA VAL A 111 20.49 -10.58 12.93
C VAL A 111 18.98 -10.83 12.97
N TYR A 112 18.32 -10.71 11.82
CA TYR A 112 16.89 -11.01 11.72
C TYR A 112 16.65 -12.50 11.53
N GLU A 113 15.75 -13.04 12.34
CA GLU A 113 15.21 -14.38 12.13
C GLU A 113 13.98 -14.33 11.21
N LYS A 114 13.92 -15.27 10.26
CA LYS A 114 12.78 -15.37 9.35
C LYS A 114 11.58 -15.94 10.09
N VAL A 115 10.54 -15.12 10.28
CA VAL A 115 9.30 -15.54 10.91
C VAL A 115 8.30 -16.03 9.86
N THR A 116 7.79 -17.24 10.04
CA THR A 116 6.75 -17.82 9.18
C THR A 116 5.36 -17.34 9.59
N LYS A 117 4.43 -17.33 8.63
CA LYS A 117 3.04 -16.96 8.93
C LYS A 117 2.40 -17.96 9.88
N LYS A 118 1.56 -17.49 10.80
CA LYS A 118 0.75 -18.37 11.66
C LYS A 118 -0.17 -19.24 10.80
N ALA A 119 -0.27 -20.52 11.15
CA ALA A 119 -1.12 -21.49 10.46
C ALA A 119 -2.59 -21.00 10.40
N GLY A 120 -3.23 -21.16 9.24
CA GLY A 120 -4.62 -20.78 8.99
C GLY A 120 -4.86 -19.29 8.68
N CYS A 121 -3.87 -18.40 8.86
CA CYS A 121 -3.99 -17.02 8.44
C CYS A 121 -3.82 -16.88 6.92
N ILE A 122 -4.77 -16.21 6.25
CA ILE A 122 -4.74 -15.94 4.81
C ILE A 122 -4.45 -14.47 4.47
N CYS A 123 -3.81 -13.72 5.36
CA CYS A 123 -3.53 -12.29 5.15
C CYS A 123 -2.67 -12.05 3.89
N ASP A 124 -1.86 -13.01 3.46
CA ASP A 124 -1.15 -12.96 2.17
C ASP A 124 -2.09 -12.95 0.95
N GLN A 125 -3.26 -13.58 1.02
CA GLN A 125 -4.27 -13.55 -0.04
C GLN A 125 -5.08 -12.25 0.02
N VAL A 126 -5.41 -11.79 1.23
CA VAL A 126 -6.11 -10.52 1.46
C VAL A 126 -5.28 -9.33 0.96
N LEU A 127 -3.97 -9.29 1.26
CA LEU A 127 -3.06 -8.24 0.79
C LEU A 127 -2.91 -8.20 -0.74
N ARG A 128 -3.16 -9.33 -1.43
CA ARG A 128 -3.13 -9.43 -2.89
C ARG A 128 -4.49 -9.17 -3.54
N GLY A 129 -5.54 -8.90 -2.76
CA GLY A 129 -6.90 -8.75 -3.27
C GLY A 129 -7.49 -10.04 -3.88
N ILE A 130 -6.99 -11.22 -3.49
CA ILE A 130 -7.46 -12.53 -3.98
C ILE A 130 -8.61 -13.07 -3.11
N ALA A 131 -8.69 -12.63 -1.85
CA ALA A 131 -9.69 -13.06 -0.87
C ALA A 131 -10.10 -11.89 0.02
N ASP A 132 -11.35 -11.90 0.47
CA ASP A 132 -11.84 -10.94 1.45
C ASP A 132 -11.51 -11.38 2.88
N PRO A 133 -11.48 -10.45 3.86
CA PRO A 133 -11.31 -10.82 5.26
C PRO A 133 -12.29 -11.89 5.74
N THR A 134 -13.53 -11.91 5.22
CA THR A 134 -14.58 -12.88 5.57
C THR A 134 -14.34 -14.29 5.03
N ASP A 135 -13.48 -14.47 4.03
CA ASP A 135 -13.08 -15.79 3.54
C ASP A 135 -12.12 -16.50 4.52
N CYS A 136 -11.52 -15.75 5.44
CA CYS A 136 -10.63 -16.28 6.45
C CYS A 136 -11.42 -16.97 7.56
N LYS A 137 -11.22 -18.29 7.73
CA LYS A 137 -11.87 -19.08 8.80
C LYS A 137 -11.60 -18.56 10.22
N LEU A 138 -10.53 -17.78 10.41
CA LEU A 138 -10.15 -17.22 11.71
C LEU A 138 -10.79 -15.85 12.00
N PHE A 139 -11.25 -15.13 10.96
CA PHE A 139 -11.72 -13.75 11.04
C PHE A 139 -12.96 -13.61 11.93
N GLY A 140 -12.93 -12.65 12.86
CA GLY A 140 -14.03 -12.36 13.79
C GLY A 140 -14.29 -13.44 14.85
N LYS A 141 -13.55 -14.56 14.79
CA LYS A 141 -13.61 -15.66 15.75
C LYS A 141 -12.40 -15.58 16.68
N VAL A 142 -11.36 -16.36 16.36
CA VAL A 142 -10.11 -16.37 17.13
C VAL A 142 -9.17 -15.24 16.73
N CYS A 143 -9.37 -14.62 15.55
CA CYS A 143 -8.63 -13.44 15.12
C CYS A 143 -9.53 -12.21 15.24
N THR A 144 -9.26 -11.38 16.25
CA THR A 144 -9.98 -10.12 16.53
C THR A 144 -8.98 -9.00 16.80
N PRO A 145 -9.38 -7.72 16.82
CA PRO A 145 -8.46 -6.63 17.17
C PRO A 145 -7.82 -6.77 18.55
N ARG A 146 -8.54 -7.39 19.51
CA ARG A 146 -8.03 -7.66 20.86
C ARG A 146 -7.09 -8.86 20.91
N VAL A 147 -7.34 -9.88 20.08
CA VAL A 147 -6.52 -11.09 19.99
C VAL A 147 -6.17 -11.34 18.51
N PRO A 148 -5.22 -10.59 17.94
CA PRO A 148 -4.91 -10.69 16.52
C PRO A 148 -4.05 -11.92 16.22
N VAL A 149 -4.46 -12.72 15.24
CA VAL A 149 -3.63 -13.81 14.71
C VAL A 149 -2.69 -13.29 13.62
N GLY A 150 -3.22 -12.46 12.72
CA GLY A 150 -2.51 -11.94 11.57
C GLY A 150 -2.30 -10.43 11.63
N PRO A 151 -1.30 -9.91 10.90
CA PRO A 151 -0.94 -8.49 10.89
C PRO A 151 -2.03 -7.61 10.28
N CYS A 152 -2.82 -8.14 9.33
CA CYS A 152 -3.99 -7.47 8.77
C CYS A 152 -5.06 -7.12 9.83
N MET A 153 -5.04 -7.77 11.01
CA MET A 153 -5.94 -7.46 12.14
C MET A 153 -5.29 -6.52 13.17
N VAL A 154 -3.95 -6.40 13.15
CA VAL A 154 -3.19 -5.51 14.05
C VAL A 154 -3.18 -4.08 13.49
N SER A 155 -2.81 -3.94 12.22
CA SER A 155 -2.61 -2.63 11.58
C SER A 155 -3.91 -1.83 11.52
N HIS A 156 -3.84 -0.53 11.79
CA HIS A 156 -4.95 0.41 11.60
C HIS A 156 -5.40 0.48 10.14
N GLU A 157 -4.47 0.31 9.20
CA GLU A 157 -4.75 0.26 7.75
C GLU A 157 -5.01 -1.18 7.26
N GLY A 158 -5.02 -2.16 8.16
CA GLY A 158 -5.21 -3.55 7.81
C GLY A 158 -6.65 -3.83 7.37
N ALA A 159 -6.82 -4.39 6.17
CA ALA A 159 -8.13 -4.71 5.62
C ALA A 159 -9.01 -5.54 6.58
N CYS A 160 -8.43 -6.52 7.29
CA CYS A 160 -9.20 -7.28 8.29
C CYS A 160 -9.62 -6.42 9.48
N ARG A 161 -8.77 -5.53 10.00
CA ARG A 161 -9.15 -4.65 11.11
C ARG A 161 -10.27 -3.71 10.70
N ILE A 162 -10.14 -3.07 9.53
CA ILE A 162 -11.15 -2.18 8.97
C ILE A 162 -12.48 -2.93 8.80
N TRP A 163 -12.45 -4.11 8.16
CA TRP A 163 -13.64 -4.93 7.97
C TRP A 163 -14.29 -5.33 9.29
N HIS A 164 -13.49 -5.74 10.28
CA HIS A 164 -14.00 -6.09 11.60
C HIS A 164 -14.60 -4.89 12.34
N GLN A 165 -14.10 -3.68 12.12
CA GLN A 165 -14.59 -2.48 12.79
C GLN A 165 -15.95 -2.04 12.24
N TYR A 166 -16.12 -2.09 10.92
CA TYR A 166 -17.28 -1.49 10.25
C TYR A 166 -18.34 -2.50 9.79
N ASN A 167 -18.01 -3.79 9.69
CA ASN A 167 -18.93 -4.83 9.19
C ASN A 167 -19.57 -5.71 10.29
N GLN A 168 -19.70 -5.21 11.53
CA GLN A 168 -20.31 -5.98 12.64
C GLN A 168 -21.86 -6.01 12.62
N ARG A 169 -22.51 -5.46 11.58
CA ARG A 169 -23.98 -5.29 11.55
C ARG A 169 -24.64 -5.78 10.26
N ARG A 170 -24.20 -6.94 9.73
CA ARG A 170 -25.01 -7.71 8.78
C ARG A 170 -25.42 -9.02 9.41
#